data_AF-G4TB58-F1
#
_entry.id   AF-G4TB58-F1
#
_cell.length_a   1.000
_cell.length_b   1.000
_cell.length_c   1.000
_cell.angle_alpha   90.00
_cell.angle_beta   90.00
_cell.angle_gamma   90.00
#
_symmetry.space_group_name_H-M   'P 1'
#
loop_
_entity.id
_entity.type
_entity.pdbx_description
1 polymer ?
#
loop_
_entity_poly.entity_id
_entity_poly.type
_entity_poly.pdbx_seq_one_letter_code
_entity_poly.pdbx_strand_id
1 'polypeptide(L)'
;MTYDADILCLQEADRLDELLPAVSSRYTHIYAAGRNKAHGCMMLLRKDLLEEVSHRVVYYDEEDVRQGSLEGMDDATAQLWRRGMSRVTKNIGLIAAIKRKNDPGAGYIFATTHLFWHPAYVYERFRQVGLLLRSIAHFKKELELEDWPCIIAGDLNLTPDDVTYSTMVGESVTASQEKMFSASRVVHVSVDPTIDYVPTTQLHQEVQDDEEGGGGGEQNDPDRVITNSRPCREEDGLMTLEELRALHEYVVKPMSRMRA
;
A
#
# COMPACT_ATOMS: atom_id res chain seq x y z
N MET A 1 -3.90 -23.61 -15.61
CA MET A 1 -4.23 -23.16 -14.24
C MET A 1 -5.53 -23.84 -13.83
N THR A 2 -5.57 -24.42 -12.63
CA THR A 2 -6.74 -25.14 -12.09
C THR A 2 -7.88 -24.19 -11.73
N TYR A 3 -7.54 -22.96 -11.34
CA TYR A 3 -8.49 -21.88 -11.09
C TYR A 3 -8.74 -21.14 -12.42
N ASP A 4 -9.95 -21.28 -12.97
CA ASP A 4 -10.40 -20.67 -14.24
C ASP A 4 -10.92 -19.24 -13.99
N ALA A 5 -10.12 -18.43 -13.29
CA ALA A 5 -10.51 -17.08 -12.88
C ALA A 5 -10.49 -16.08 -14.05
N ASP A 6 -11.40 -15.11 -14.00
CA ASP A 6 -11.49 -14.05 -15.00
C ASP A 6 -10.36 -13.02 -14.85
N ILE A 7 -10.01 -12.74 -13.59
CA ILE A 7 -8.95 -11.82 -13.19
C ILE A 7 -8.12 -12.51 -12.10
N LEU A 8 -6.80 -12.47 -12.23
CA LEU A 8 -5.88 -12.87 -11.17
C LEU A 8 -5.04 -11.67 -10.76
N CYS A 9 -4.90 -11.45 -9.46
CA CYS A 9 -4.02 -10.44 -8.88
C CYS A 9 -2.86 -11.15 -8.19
N LEU A 10 -1.65 -10.98 -8.70
CA LEU A 10 -0.44 -11.65 -8.21
C LEU A 10 0.49 -10.62 -7.56
N GLN A 11 1.11 -11.01 -6.46
CA GLN A 11 2.17 -10.29 -5.77
C GLN A 11 3.47 -11.10 -5.93
N GLU A 12 4.62 -10.44 -5.70
CA GLU A 12 5.94 -11.06 -5.89
C GLU A 12 6.13 -11.66 -7.30
N ALA A 13 5.47 -11.09 -8.30
CA ALA A 13 5.62 -11.56 -9.67
C ALA A 13 6.96 -11.08 -10.24
N ASP A 14 7.84 -12.02 -10.60
CA ASP A 14 9.10 -11.80 -11.30
C ASP A 14 9.21 -12.74 -12.52
N ARG A 15 10.41 -12.80 -13.11
CA ARG A 15 10.74 -13.74 -14.22
C ARG A 15 9.65 -13.79 -15.30
N LEU A 16 9.22 -12.61 -15.76
CA LEU A 16 8.13 -12.45 -16.72
C LEU A 16 8.38 -13.21 -18.04
N ASP A 17 9.66 -13.39 -18.39
CA ASP A 17 10.13 -14.20 -19.51
C ASP A 17 9.71 -15.67 -19.41
N GLU A 18 9.57 -16.21 -18.19
CA GLU A 18 9.10 -17.57 -17.94
C GLU A 18 7.58 -17.61 -17.66
N LEU A 19 7.08 -16.65 -16.87
CA LEU A 19 5.67 -16.62 -16.45
C LEU A 19 4.72 -16.35 -17.62
N LEU A 20 5.02 -15.35 -18.46
CA LEU A 20 4.08 -14.90 -19.50
C LEU A 20 3.83 -15.97 -20.58
N PRO A 21 4.82 -16.71 -21.10
CA PRO A 21 4.56 -17.82 -22.04
C PRO A 21 3.55 -18.83 -21.51
N ALA A 22 3.58 -19.15 -20.22
CA ALA A 22 2.70 -20.14 -19.61
C ALA A 22 1.22 -19.71 -19.54
N VAL A 23 0.94 -18.41 -19.53
CA VAL A 23 -0.43 -17.85 -19.37
C VAL A 23 -0.94 -17.09 -20.59
N SER A 24 -0.04 -16.73 -21.52
CA SER A 24 -0.33 -15.84 -22.66
C SER A 24 -1.37 -16.37 -23.63
N SER A 25 -1.66 -17.67 -23.67
CA SER A 25 -2.74 -18.22 -24.51
C SER A 25 -4.13 -17.80 -24.03
N ARG A 26 -4.29 -17.46 -22.75
CA ARG A 26 -5.58 -17.12 -22.12
C ARG A 26 -5.68 -15.72 -21.51
N TYR A 27 -4.55 -15.16 -21.07
CA TYR A 27 -4.54 -13.92 -20.29
C TYR A 27 -3.71 -12.82 -20.94
N THR A 28 -4.25 -11.59 -21.03
CA THR A 28 -3.41 -10.39 -21.10
C THR A 28 -2.92 -10.06 -19.68
N HIS A 29 -1.92 -9.19 -19.57
CA HIS A 29 -1.37 -8.82 -18.27
C HIS A 29 -1.15 -7.32 -18.15
N ILE A 30 -1.20 -6.83 -16.91
CA ILE A 30 -0.74 -5.51 -16.48
C ILE A 30 0.29 -5.77 -15.39
N TYR A 31 1.46 -5.15 -15.47
CA TYR A 31 2.55 -5.37 -14.51
C TYR A 31 3.23 -4.07 -14.14
N ALA A 32 3.57 -3.95 -12.86
CA ALA A 32 4.43 -2.89 -12.36
C ALA A 32 5.28 -3.42 -11.19
N ALA A 33 6.45 -2.83 -11.00
CA ALA A 33 7.32 -3.12 -9.88
C ALA A 33 7.78 -1.83 -9.20
N GLY A 34 8.16 -1.95 -7.93
CA GLY A 34 8.88 -0.89 -7.22
C GLY A 34 10.18 -0.51 -7.94
N ARG A 35 10.65 0.72 -7.72
CA ARG A 35 11.90 1.19 -8.32
C ARG A 35 13.04 0.26 -7.92
N ASN A 36 13.71 -0.33 -8.90
CA ASN A 36 14.80 -1.29 -8.71
C ASN A 36 14.41 -2.55 -7.90
N LYS A 37 13.12 -2.94 -7.87
CA LYS A 37 12.70 -4.25 -7.37
C LYS A 37 12.66 -5.27 -8.52
N ALA A 38 13.07 -6.50 -8.23
CA ALA A 38 13.06 -7.60 -9.20
C ALA A 38 11.64 -8.13 -9.46
N HIS A 39 10.78 -8.07 -8.44
CA HIS A 39 9.40 -8.52 -8.48
C HIS A 39 8.42 -7.35 -8.30
N GLY A 40 7.16 -7.60 -8.61
CA GLY A 40 6.12 -6.59 -8.56
C GLY A 40 4.71 -7.15 -8.40
N CYS A 41 3.75 -6.32 -8.78
CA CYS A 41 2.33 -6.66 -8.82
C CYS A 41 1.91 -6.91 -10.26
N MET A 42 1.11 -7.96 -10.49
CA MET A 42 0.57 -8.29 -11.80
C MET A 42 -0.94 -8.52 -11.73
N MET A 43 -1.66 -8.03 -12.74
CA MET A 43 -3.04 -8.45 -13.01
C MET A 43 -3.07 -9.26 -14.31
N LEU A 44 -3.63 -10.46 -14.28
CA LEU A 44 -3.90 -11.27 -15.48
C LEU A 44 -5.39 -11.17 -15.82
N LEU A 45 -5.71 -10.78 -17.05
CA LEU A 45 -7.09 -10.55 -17.51
C LEU A 45 -7.48 -11.54 -18.61
N ARG A 46 -8.61 -12.22 -18.44
CA ARG A 46 -9.12 -13.20 -19.40
C ARG A 46 -9.40 -12.54 -20.77
N LYS A 47 -8.59 -12.88 -21.78
CA LYS A 47 -8.48 -12.16 -23.06
C LYS A 47 -9.78 -12.07 -23.84
N ASP A 48 -10.58 -13.13 -23.81
CA ASP A 48 -11.82 -13.25 -24.56
C ASP A 48 -12.97 -12.45 -23.93
N LEU A 49 -12.82 -11.98 -22.69
CA LEU A 49 -13.93 -11.39 -21.95
C LEU A 49 -13.65 -10.00 -21.41
N LEU A 50 -12.40 -9.69 -21.13
CA LEU A 50 -12.00 -8.46 -20.47
C LEU A 50 -11.03 -7.65 -21.31
N GLU A 51 -11.12 -6.34 -21.16
CA GLU A 51 -10.13 -5.41 -21.68
C GLU A 51 -9.80 -4.33 -20.66
N GLU A 52 -8.54 -3.92 -20.68
CA GLU A 52 -8.06 -2.78 -19.91
C GLU A 52 -8.52 -1.48 -20.57
N VAL A 53 -9.03 -0.56 -19.76
CA VAL A 53 -9.31 0.82 -20.16
C VAL A 53 -8.10 1.71 -19.87
N SER A 54 -7.55 1.60 -18.67
CA SER A 54 -6.39 2.35 -18.20
C SER A 54 -5.85 1.70 -16.92
N HIS A 55 -4.61 2.00 -16.55
CA HIS A 55 -4.03 1.63 -15.27
C HIS A 55 -3.18 2.75 -14.66
N ARG A 56 -2.91 2.63 -13.36
CA ARG A 56 -2.06 3.54 -12.58
C ARG A 56 -1.21 2.75 -11.61
N VAL A 57 0.06 3.13 -11.53
CA VAL A 57 0.98 2.66 -10.49
C VAL A 57 1.10 3.75 -9.44
N VAL A 58 0.91 3.37 -8.18
CA VAL A 58 1.09 4.23 -7.01
C VAL A 58 2.42 3.84 -6.37
N TYR A 59 3.43 4.70 -6.49
CA TYR A 59 4.72 4.49 -5.83
C TYR A 59 4.65 5.12 -4.44
N TYR A 60 4.38 4.34 -3.38
CA TYR A 60 4.01 4.88 -2.07
C TYR A 60 5.08 5.81 -1.44
N ASP A 61 6.35 5.55 -1.72
CA ASP A 61 7.47 6.38 -1.27
C ASP A 61 7.52 7.74 -2.03
N GLU A 62 6.89 7.82 -3.20
CA GLU A 62 6.82 8.99 -4.07
C GLU A 62 5.47 9.73 -3.98
N GLU A 63 4.64 9.42 -2.98
CA GLU A 63 3.32 10.04 -2.79
C GLU A 63 3.29 11.04 -1.63
N ASP A 64 2.73 12.22 -1.89
CA ASP A 64 2.54 13.26 -0.88
C ASP A 64 1.28 12.97 -0.09
N VAL A 65 1.36 12.96 1.25
CA VAL A 65 0.17 12.82 2.10
C VAL A 65 -0.50 14.16 2.36
N ARG A 66 0.22 15.26 2.13
CA ARG A 66 -0.24 16.65 2.31
C ARG A 66 0.43 17.61 1.32
N GLN A 67 -0.16 18.79 1.16
CA GLN A 67 0.36 19.86 0.32
C GLN A 67 1.02 20.95 1.17
N GLY A 68 1.93 21.73 0.57
CA GLY A 68 2.59 22.87 1.22
C GLY A 68 4.00 22.60 1.78
N SER A 69 4.47 23.53 2.60
CA SER A 69 5.75 23.49 3.32
C SER A 69 5.62 24.30 4.60
N LEU A 70 6.34 23.91 5.66
CA LEU A 70 6.47 24.75 6.85
C LEU A 70 7.48 25.88 6.59
N GLU A 71 7.21 27.07 7.14
CA GLU A 71 8.15 28.20 7.03
C GLU A 71 9.49 27.83 7.67
N GLY A 72 10.59 28.11 6.98
CA GLY A 72 11.95 27.88 7.48
C GLY A 72 12.51 26.49 7.26
N MET A 73 11.79 25.57 6.60
CA MET A 73 12.34 24.27 6.19
C MET A 73 13.15 24.37 4.90
N ASP A 74 14.24 23.60 4.81
CA ASP A 74 14.91 23.35 3.53
C ASP A 74 14.06 22.40 2.64
N ASP A 75 14.41 22.34 1.35
CA ASP A 75 13.64 21.58 0.36
C ASP A 75 13.57 20.08 0.67
N ALA A 76 14.63 19.51 1.25
CA ALA A 76 14.69 18.09 1.60
C ALA A 76 13.76 17.77 2.77
N THR A 77 13.79 18.60 3.82
CA THR A 77 12.91 18.48 4.99
C THR A 77 11.46 18.72 4.58
N ALA A 78 11.19 19.71 3.74
CA ALA A 78 9.85 19.96 3.22
C ALA A 78 9.33 18.77 2.40
N GLN A 79 10.19 18.08 1.64
CA GLN A 79 9.82 16.87 0.92
C GLN A 79 9.50 15.73 1.89
N LEU A 80 10.37 15.44 2.87
CA LEU A 80 10.11 14.42 3.89
C LEU A 80 8.79 14.69 4.61
N TRP A 81 8.59 15.93 5.04
CA TRP A 81 7.36 16.36 5.68
C TRP A 81 6.13 16.16 4.78
N ARG A 82 6.19 16.45 3.48
CA ARG A 82 5.05 16.18 2.59
C ARG A 82 4.76 14.70 2.39
N ARG A 83 5.80 13.85 2.38
CA ARG A 83 5.66 12.39 2.21
C ARG A 83 5.16 11.71 3.48
N GLY A 84 5.64 12.14 4.65
CA GLY A 84 5.27 11.58 5.95
C GLY A 84 5.54 10.09 6.07
N MET A 85 6.65 9.60 5.52
CA MET A 85 7.00 8.17 5.51
C MET A 85 7.79 7.77 6.77
N SER A 86 7.57 6.55 7.26
CA SER A 86 8.34 5.96 8.36
C SER A 86 9.56 5.19 7.85
N ARG A 87 9.44 4.53 6.69
CA ARG A 87 10.50 3.74 6.06
C ARG A 87 10.39 3.81 4.54
N VAL A 88 11.52 3.74 3.84
CA VAL A 88 11.55 3.54 2.39
C VAL A 88 11.27 2.07 2.13
N THR A 89 10.19 1.77 1.41
CA THR A 89 9.70 0.38 1.23
C THR A 89 9.81 -0.10 -0.21
N LYS A 90 9.78 0.84 -1.15
CA LYS A 90 9.62 0.66 -2.60
C LYS A 90 8.38 -0.16 -2.97
N ASN A 91 7.40 -0.26 -2.07
CA ASN A 91 6.15 -0.94 -2.35
C ASN A 91 5.28 -0.10 -3.28
N ILE A 92 4.40 -0.78 -4.01
CA ILE A 92 3.52 -0.14 -4.99
C ILE A 92 2.07 -0.61 -4.84
N GLY A 93 1.13 0.24 -5.25
CA GLY A 93 -0.21 -0.17 -5.62
C GLY A 93 -0.36 -0.18 -7.14
N LEU A 94 -1.00 -1.20 -7.70
CA LEU A 94 -1.38 -1.26 -9.11
C LEU A 94 -2.90 -1.18 -9.21
N ILE A 95 -3.41 -0.14 -9.88
CA ILE A 95 -4.84 0.11 -10.08
C ILE A 95 -5.14 -0.03 -11.57
N ALA A 96 -6.24 -0.69 -11.94
CA ALA A 96 -6.68 -0.83 -13.32
C ALA A 96 -8.20 -0.65 -13.44
N ALA A 97 -8.63 0.10 -14.45
CA ALA A 97 -10.01 0.13 -14.91
C ALA A 97 -10.19 -0.96 -15.97
N ILE A 98 -11.07 -1.93 -15.70
CA ILE A 98 -11.27 -3.11 -16.54
C ILE A 98 -12.74 -3.22 -16.88
N LYS A 99 -13.07 -3.44 -18.16
CA LYS A 99 -14.45 -3.62 -18.63
C LYS A 99 -14.65 -4.94 -19.35
N ARG A 100 -15.92 -5.37 -19.40
CA ARG A 100 -16.33 -6.49 -20.25
C ARG A 100 -16.40 -6.06 -21.71
N LYS A 101 -15.84 -6.87 -22.60
CA LYS A 101 -15.86 -6.61 -24.05
C LYS A 101 -17.26 -6.57 -24.64
N ASN A 102 -18.16 -7.42 -24.13
CA ASN A 102 -19.52 -7.54 -24.63
C ASN A 102 -20.54 -6.67 -23.89
N ASP A 103 -20.09 -5.92 -22.87
CA ASP A 103 -20.93 -5.00 -22.11
C ASP A 103 -20.05 -3.86 -21.57
N PRO A 104 -19.77 -2.83 -22.39
CA PRO A 104 -18.90 -1.72 -22.01
C PRO A 104 -19.43 -0.90 -20.83
N GLY A 105 -20.74 -1.00 -20.52
CA GLY A 105 -21.36 -0.35 -19.36
C GLY A 105 -21.06 -1.06 -18.04
N ALA A 106 -20.59 -2.32 -18.09
CA ALA A 106 -20.21 -3.10 -16.93
C ALA A 106 -18.68 -3.18 -16.77
N GLY A 107 -18.13 -2.24 -16.00
CA GLY A 107 -16.73 -2.20 -15.63
C GLY A 107 -16.49 -2.23 -14.13
N TYR A 108 -15.22 -2.42 -13.77
CA TYR A 108 -14.74 -2.54 -12.41
C TYR A 108 -13.38 -1.84 -12.29
N ILE A 109 -13.13 -1.24 -11.14
CA ILE A 109 -11.79 -0.83 -10.74
C ILE A 109 -11.19 -1.97 -9.93
N PHE A 110 -10.06 -2.50 -10.37
CA PHE A 110 -9.27 -3.42 -9.58
C PHE A 110 -8.05 -2.71 -9.04
N ALA A 111 -7.69 -3.02 -7.80
CA ALA A 111 -6.42 -2.65 -7.23
C ALA A 111 -5.73 -3.90 -6.67
N THR A 112 -4.42 -3.98 -6.83
CA THR A 112 -3.59 -4.97 -6.14
C THR A 112 -2.33 -4.32 -5.57
N THR A 113 -1.90 -4.78 -4.40
CA THR A 113 -0.75 -4.25 -3.69
C THR A 113 -0.06 -5.37 -2.90
N HIS A 114 1.20 -5.14 -2.55
CA HIS A 114 1.91 -5.91 -1.54
C HIS A 114 2.41 -4.89 -0.49
N LEU A 115 1.71 -4.80 0.63
CA LEU A 115 2.02 -3.82 1.68
C LEU A 115 3.28 -4.22 2.46
N PHE A 116 3.82 -3.28 3.22
CA PHE A 116 5.07 -3.50 3.94
C PHE A 116 4.95 -4.61 5.00
N TRP A 117 5.84 -5.60 4.91
CA TRP A 117 5.73 -6.87 5.64
C TRP A 117 6.06 -6.75 7.14
N HIS A 118 6.94 -5.83 7.53
CA HIS A 118 7.51 -5.85 8.87
C HIS A 118 6.41 -5.57 9.94
N PRO A 119 6.16 -6.49 10.88
CA PRO A 119 4.98 -6.44 11.74
C PRO A 119 4.89 -5.16 12.58
N ALA A 120 6.03 -4.67 13.08
CA ALA A 120 6.12 -3.44 13.88
C ALA A 120 5.80 -2.13 13.12
N TYR A 121 5.76 -2.11 11.78
CA TYR A 121 5.50 -0.90 10.98
C TYR A 121 4.02 -0.71 10.64
N VAL A 122 3.18 -0.71 11.68
CA VAL A 122 1.72 -0.49 11.56
C VAL A 122 1.40 0.85 10.88
N TYR A 123 2.09 1.93 11.26
CA TYR A 123 1.94 3.25 10.66
C TYR A 123 2.17 3.23 9.14
N GLU A 124 3.24 2.57 8.67
CA GLU A 124 3.59 2.59 7.25
C GLU A 124 2.55 1.82 6.43
N ARG A 125 2.06 0.67 6.90
CA ARG A 125 0.95 -0.04 6.25
C ARG A 125 -0.32 0.83 6.20
N PHE A 126 -0.65 1.51 7.29
CA PHE A 126 -1.84 2.37 7.36
C PHE A 126 -1.75 3.54 6.36
N ARG A 127 -0.56 4.16 6.26
CA ARG A 127 -0.23 5.18 5.25
C ARG A 127 -0.37 4.65 3.84
N GLN A 128 0.22 3.50 3.53
CA GLN A 128 0.15 2.89 2.20
C GLN A 128 -1.29 2.60 1.76
N VAL A 129 -2.14 2.07 2.66
CA VAL A 129 -3.56 1.89 2.36
C VAL A 129 -4.26 3.22 2.12
N GLY A 130 -4.02 4.23 2.94
CA GLY A 130 -4.64 5.55 2.75
C GLY A 130 -4.29 6.17 1.40
N LEU A 131 -3.02 6.05 1.00
CA LEU A 131 -2.54 6.47 -0.31
C LEU A 131 -3.19 5.66 -1.45
N LEU A 132 -3.32 4.34 -1.29
CA LEU A 132 -3.99 3.49 -2.28
C LEU A 132 -5.45 3.91 -2.48
N LEU A 133 -6.20 4.07 -1.39
CA LEU A 133 -7.60 4.47 -1.41
C LEU A 133 -7.76 5.85 -2.07
N ARG A 134 -6.99 6.86 -1.66
CA ARG A 134 -7.00 8.19 -2.29
C ARG A 134 -6.70 8.11 -3.78
N SER A 135 -5.69 7.33 -4.17
CA SER A 135 -5.31 7.15 -5.57
C SER A 135 -6.40 6.46 -6.40
N ILE A 136 -7.12 5.49 -5.82
CA ILE A 136 -8.31 4.88 -6.44
C ILE A 136 -9.39 5.94 -6.67
N ALA A 137 -9.69 6.78 -5.68
CA ALA A 137 -10.69 7.82 -5.81
C ALA A 137 -10.32 8.86 -6.89
N HIS A 138 -9.08 9.31 -6.92
CA HIS A 138 -8.58 10.20 -7.97
C HIS A 138 -8.63 9.53 -9.34
N PHE A 139 -8.17 8.28 -9.46
CA PHE A 139 -8.18 7.51 -10.70
C PHE A 139 -9.61 7.33 -11.26
N LYS A 140 -10.59 7.04 -10.39
CA LYS A 140 -12.01 6.97 -10.76
C LYS A 140 -12.51 8.30 -11.30
N LYS A 141 -12.25 9.39 -10.58
CA LYS A 141 -12.69 10.74 -10.95
C LYS A 141 -12.08 11.22 -12.27
N GLU A 142 -10.78 10.99 -12.46
CA GLU A 142 -10.07 11.40 -13.68
C GLU A 142 -10.57 10.69 -14.94
N LEU A 143 -11.12 9.49 -14.79
CA LEU A 143 -11.68 8.69 -15.88
C LEU A 143 -13.20 8.75 -15.97
N GLU A 144 -13.88 9.53 -15.12
CA GLU A 144 -15.34 9.59 -15.02
C GLU A 144 -15.98 8.21 -14.73
N LEU A 145 -15.34 7.42 -13.85
CA LEU A 145 -15.71 6.05 -13.47
C LEU A 145 -16.16 5.95 -12.00
N GLU A 146 -16.69 7.02 -11.42
CA GLU A 146 -17.12 7.06 -10.02
C GLU A 146 -18.15 5.97 -9.67
N ASP A 147 -18.97 5.58 -10.63
CA ASP A 147 -20.00 4.55 -10.47
C ASP A 147 -19.46 3.11 -10.57
N TRP A 148 -18.22 2.93 -11.02
CA TRP A 148 -17.66 1.58 -11.14
C TRP A 148 -17.33 1.01 -9.76
N PRO A 149 -17.77 -0.22 -9.44
CA PRO A 149 -17.38 -0.90 -8.21
C PRO A 149 -15.86 -1.09 -8.17
N CYS A 150 -15.29 -1.01 -6.96
CA CYS A 150 -13.87 -1.24 -6.74
C CYS A 150 -13.65 -2.55 -5.97
N ILE A 151 -12.69 -3.34 -6.43
CA ILE A 151 -12.21 -4.55 -5.78
C ILE A 151 -10.73 -4.35 -5.46
N ILE A 152 -10.37 -4.44 -4.18
CA ILE A 152 -8.99 -4.37 -3.72
C ILE A 152 -8.58 -5.79 -3.34
N ALA A 153 -7.55 -6.30 -4.01
CA ALA A 153 -6.90 -7.56 -3.70
C ALA A 153 -5.44 -7.29 -3.29
N GLY A 154 -4.72 -8.31 -2.85
CA GLY A 154 -3.30 -8.18 -2.54
C GLY A 154 -2.90 -8.88 -1.26
N ASP A 155 -1.59 -8.92 -1.04
CA ASP A 155 -1.03 -9.24 0.26
C ASP A 155 -0.95 -7.93 1.05
N LEU A 156 -1.85 -7.79 2.01
CA LEU A 156 -1.89 -6.59 2.85
C LEU A 156 -0.93 -6.68 4.04
N ASN A 157 -0.35 -7.84 4.35
CA ASN A 157 0.41 -8.04 5.58
C ASN A 157 -0.32 -7.49 6.83
N LEU A 158 -1.66 -7.59 6.81
CA LEU A 158 -2.55 -7.17 7.89
C LEU A 158 -3.17 -8.39 8.55
N THR A 159 -3.16 -8.40 9.88
CA THR A 159 -4.02 -9.27 10.68
C THR A 159 -5.32 -8.54 11.02
N PRO A 160 -6.41 -9.25 11.37
CA PRO A 160 -7.69 -8.61 11.72
C PRO A 160 -7.63 -7.65 12.91
N ASP A 161 -6.61 -7.74 13.77
CA ASP A 161 -6.38 -6.83 14.89
C ASP A 161 -5.54 -5.59 14.53
N ASP A 162 -5.08 -5.44 13.28
CA ASP A 162 -4.38 -4.23 12.82
C ASP A 162 -5.36 -3.05 12.68
N VAL A 163 -4.95 -1.85 13.15
CA VAL A 163 -5.75 -0.62 13.07
C VAL A 163 -6.17 -0.29 11.63
N THR A 164 -5.31 -0.63 10.67
CA THR A 164 -5.54 -0.42 9.24
C THR A 164 -6.71 -1.28 8.78
N TYR A 165 -6.75 -2.55 9.20
CA TYR A 165 -7.83 -3.47 8.85
C TYR A 165 -9.16 -2.96 9.41
N SER A 166 -9.24 -2.67 10.72
CA SER A 166 -10.46 -2.14 11.34
C SER A 166 -10.93 -0.87 10.66
N THR A 167 -10.03 0.04 10.29
CA THR A 167 -10.40 1.27 9.56
C THR A 167 -10.96 0.96 8.17
N MET A 168 -10.34 0.03 7.43
CA MET A 168 -10.81 -0.36 6.09
C MET A 168 -12.20 -0.99 6.10
N VAL A 169 -12.53 -1.80 7.13
CA VAL A 169 -13.82 -2.48 7.24
C VAL A 169 -14.88 -1.66 7.98
N GLY A 170 -14.53 -0.46 8.45
CA GLY A 170 -15.45 0.45 9.15
C GLY A 170 -15.71 0.10 10.62
N GLU A 171 -14.80 -0.64 11.25
CA GLU A 171 -14.83 -0.93 12.68
C GLU A 171 -14.24 0.21 13.52
N SER A 172 -14.61 0.24 14.80
CA SER A 172 -14.02 1.17 15.77
C SER A 172 -12.59 0.78 16.11
N VAL A 173 -11.69 1.76 16.14
CA VAL A 173 -10.31 1.57 16.62
C VAL A 173 -10.30 1.34 18.13
N THR A 174 -9.63 0.28 18.56
CA THR A 174 -9.43 -0.05 19.98
C THR A 174 -8.22 0.67 20.57
N ALA A 175 -8.17 0.82 21.90
CA ALA A 175 -7.02 1.41 22.58
C ALA A 175 -5.71 0.63 22.34
N SER A 176 -5.78 -0.70 22.17
CA SER A 176 -4.61 -1.53 21.87
C SER A 176 -4.06 -1.24 20.46
N GLN A 177 -4.96 -1.12 19.48
CA GLN A 177 -4.61 -0.72 18.12
C GLN A 177 -3.98 0.67 18.08
N GLU A 178 -4.54 1.63 18.82
CA GLU A 178 -3.98 2.98 18.94
C GLU A 178 -2.59 2.98 19.60
N LYS A 179 -2.36 2.14 20.62
CA LYS A 179 -1.03 1.97 21.23
C LYS A 179 -0.02 1.43 20.22
N MET A 180 -0.37 0.35 19.48
CA MET A 180 0.51 -0.24 18.46
C MET A 180 0.81 0.74 17.32
N PHE A 181 -0.21 1.45 16.85
CA PHE A 181 -0.05 2.53 15.86
C PHE A 181 0.93 3.59 16.37
N SER A 182 0.72 4.11 17.59
CA SER A 182 1.56 5.15 18.16
C SER A 182 3.01 4.69 18.34
N ALA A 183 3.23 3.46 18.80
CA ALA A 183 4.56 2.87 18.94
C ALA A 183 5.28 2.71 17.59
N SER A 184 4.53 2.48 16.51
CA SER A 184 5.08 2.35 15.15
C SER A 184 5.41 3.68 14.45
N ARG A 185 5.10 4.83 15.05
CA ARG A 185 5.44 6.15 14.49
C ARG A 185 6.91 6.49 14.72
N VAL A 186 7.75 5.82 13.95
CA VAL A 186 9.21 5.98 13.97
C VAL A 186 9.73 6.42 12.60
N VAL A 187 10.95 6.96 12.56
CA VAL A 187 11.68 7.25 11.33
C VAL A 187 12.88 6.33 11.26
N HIS A 188 12.96 5.52 10.20
CA HIS A 188 14.04 4.59 9.94
C HIS A 188 15.23 5.29 9.22
N VAL A 189 16.44 4.76 9.36
CA VAL A 189 17.67 5.28 8.72
C VAL A 189 17.58 5.42 7.19
N SER A 190 16.69 4.65 6.55
CA SER A 190 16.42 4.78 5.11
C SER A 190 15.74 6.11 4.74
N VAL A 191 15.05 6.74 5.69
CA VAL A 191 14.37 8.03 5.52
C VAL A 191 15.28 9.16 6.05
N ASP A 192 15.92 8.92 7.20
CA ASP A 192 16.87 9.85 7.82
C ASP A 192 18.25 9.19 7.98
N PRO A 193 19.17 9.39 7.03
CA PRO A 193 20.51 8.79 7.06
C PRO A 193 21.40 9.27 8.21
N THR A 194 20.95 10.24 9.03
CA THR A 194 21.70 10.71 10.20
C THR A 194 21.54 9.81 11.42
N ILE A 195 20.60 8.86 11.39
CA ILE A 195 20.41 7.86 12.43
C ILE A 195 21.60 6.90 12.45
N ASP A 196 22.15 6.66 13.63
CA ASP A 196 23.24 5.69 13.82
C ASP A 196 22.80 4.29 13.38
N TYR A 197 23.46 3.78 12.34
CA TYR A 197 23.18 2.46 11.80
C TYR A 197 23.87 1.37 12.64
N VAL A 198 23.09 0.43 13.13
CA VAL A 198 23.56 -0.80 13.78
C VAL A 198 23.46 -1.95 12.77
N PRO A 199 24.59 -2.56 12.37
CA PRO A 199 24.57 -3.69 11.44
C PRO A 199 23.84 -4.90 12.03
N THR A 200 23.04 -5.57 11.20
CA THR A 200 22.26 -6.77 11.56
C THR A 200 23.12 -7.89 12.19
N THR A 201 24.39 -7.99 11.80
CA THR A 201 25.35 -8.96 12.35
C THR A 201 25.70 -8.74 13.83
N GLN A 202 25.43 -7.56 14.38
CA GLN A 202 25.64 -7.24 15.80
C GLN A 202 24.37 -7.43 16.64
N LEU A 203 23.22 -7.62 16.00
CA LEU A 203 21.91 -7.82 16.64
C LEU A 203 21.64 -9.32 16.79
N HIS A 204 22.33 -9.99 17.71
CA HIS A 204 22.26 -11.45 17.90
C HIS A 204 20.93 -12.00 18.47
N GLN A 205 19.79 -11.30 18.34
CA GLN A 205 18.51 -11.82 18.83
C GLN A 205 17.26 -11.31 18.10
N GLU A 206 17.39 -10.50 17.06
CA GLU A 206 16.23 -9.93 16.38
C GLU A 206 16.37 -10.09 14.87
N VAL A 207 15.45 -10.91 14.33
CA VAL A 207 15.10 -11.23 12.93
C VAL A 207 16.01 -10.62 11.85
N GLN A 208 16.56 -11.49 11.00
CA GLN A 208 17.20 -11.16 9.73
C GLN A 208 16.43 -10.06 9.00
N ASP A 209 17.01 -8.86 8.96
CA ASP A 209 16.61 -7.69 8.18
C ASP A 209 16.98 -7.91 6.68
N ASP A 210 16.90 -9.16 6.20
CA ASP A 210 17.17 -9.53 4.82
C ASP A 210 15.89 -9.45 3.99
N GLU A 211 16.11 -9.08 2.73
CA GLU A 211 15.14 -8.80 1.69
C GLU A 211 14.00 -9.83 1.64
N GLU A 212 12.78 -9.33 1.86
CA GLU A 212 11.53 -9.90 1.35
C GLU A 212 11.30 -11.38 1.68
N GLY A 213 11.64 -11.79 2.90
CA GLY A 213 11.30 -13.09 3.45
C GLY A 213 10.15 -12.97 4.45
N GLY A 214 8.97 -13.47 4.09
CA GLY A 214 7.84 -13.67 5.00
C GLY A 214 8.22 -14.60 6.17
N GLY A 215 8.74 -14.02 7.24
CA GLY A 215 9.01 -14.67 8.52
C GLY A 215 7.83 -14.44 9.46
N GLY A 216 7.08 -15.51 9.76
CA GLY A 216 5.84 -15.46 10.52
C GLY A 216 5.98 -14.95 11.96
N GLY A 217 4.98 -14.14 12.35
CA GLY A 217 4.33 -14.15 13.66
C GLY A 217 5.22 -14.16 14.90
N GLU A 218 5.93 -13.07 15.17
CA GLU A 218 6.21 -12.71 16.55
C GLU A 218 5.24 -11.59 16.98
N GLN A 219 4.69 -11.73 18.19
CA GLN A 219 3.76 -10.78 18.78
C GLN A 219 4.36 -9.37 18.73
N ASN A 220 3.57 -8.40 18.26
CA ASN A 220 3.86 -6.97 18.33
C ASN A 220 3.96 -6.56 19.79
N ASP A 221 5.11 -6.78 20.43
CA ASP A 221 5.42 -6.17 21.71
C ASP A 221 5.57 -4.66 21.46
N PRO A 222 4.62 -3.82 21.93
CA PRO A 222 4.67 -2.38 21.70
C PRO A 222 5.86 -1.71 22.40
N ASP A 223 6.55 -2.41 23.29
CA ASP A 223 7.71 -1.91 24.01
C ASP A 223 9.04 -2.33 23.32
N ARG A 224 8.97 -3.08 22.21
CA ARG A 224 10.14 -3.47 21.40
C ARG A 224 10.64 -2.28 20.57
N VAL A 225 11.92 -1.99 20.69
CA VAL A 225 12.58 -0.91 19.93
C VAL A 225 12.74 -1.35 18.48
N ILE A 226 12.12 -0.62 17.55
CA ILE A 226 12.36 -0.81 16.12
C ILE A 226 13.80 -0.39 15.81
N THR A 227 14.62 -1.34 15.39
CA THR A 227 16.04 -1.14 15.09
C THR A 227 16.24 -0.09 14.00
N ASN A 228 17.42 0.56 14.01
CA ASN A 228 17.80 1.57 13.02
C ASN A 228 16.78 2.69 12.84
N SER A 229 16.02 2.99 13.90
CA SER A 229 14.93 3.96 13.89
C SER A 229 14.96 4.86 15.12
N ARG A 230 14.38 6.05 15.00
CA ARG A 230 14.14 6.98 16.11
C ARG A 230 12.64 7.34 16.20
N PRO A 231 12.14 7.81 17.35
CA PRO A 231 10.80 8.38 17.44
C PRO A 231 10.61 9.51 16.41
N CYS A 232 9.41 9.60 15.83
CA CYS A 232 9.08 10.68 14.92
C CYS A 232 8.99 12.03 15.64
N ARG A 233 9.32 13.09 14.92
CA ARG A 233 9.17 14.49 15.30
C ARG A 233 8.16 15.16 14.38
N GLU A 234 7.81 16.41 14.69
CA GLU A 234 6.85 17.16 13.89
C GLU A 234 7.36 17.40 12.46
N GLU A 235 8.66 17.69 12.32
CA GLU A 235 9.31 17.94 11.03
C GLU A 235 9.32 16.72 10.09
N ASP A 236 9.19 15.50 10.63
CA ASP A 236 9.15 14.28 9.82
C ASP A 236 7.80 14.12 9.10
N GLY A 237 6.76 14.84 9.55
CA GLY A 237 5.44 14.82 8.94
C GLY A 237 4.73 13.47 9.04
N LEU A 238 5.06 12.58 9.97
CA LEU A 238 4.27 11.37 10.15
C LEU A 238 2.87 11.75 10.62
N MET A 239 1.84 11.32 9.88
CA MET A 239 0.45 11.65 10.19
C MET A 239 0.01 11.15 11.56
N THR A 240 -0.93 11.85 12.18
CA THR A 240 -1.65 11.34 13.36
C THR A 240 -2.64 10.26 12.94
N LEU A 241 -3.19 9.55 13.94
CA LEU A 241 -4.26 8.58 13.70
C LEU A 241 -5.48 9.23 13.03
N GLU A 242 -5.85 10.43 13.48
CA GLU A 242 -6.99 11.19 12.94
C GLU A 242 -6.76 11.63 11.49
N GLU A 243 -5.55 12.11 11.18
CA GLU A 243 -5.18 12.48 9.81
C GLU A 243 -5.22 11.28 8.85
N LEU A 244 -4.71 10.12 9.28
CA LEU A 244 -4.77 8.88 8.50
C LEU A 244 -6.20 8.38 8.31
N ARG A 245 -7.03 8.44 9.34
CA ARG A 245 -8.46 8.12 9.21
C ARG A 245 -9.16 9.05 8.23
N ALA A 246 -8.88 10.34 8.28
CA ALA A 246 -9.42 11.30 7.31
C ALA A 246 -8.98 11.00 5.87
N LEU A 247 -7.72 10.54 5.68
CA LEU A 247 -7.22 10.09 4.38
C LEU A 247 -8.00 8.88 3.85
N HIS A 248 -8.46 7.97 4.72
CA HIS A 248 -9.31 6.82 4.36
C HIS A 248 -10.77 7.23 4.09
N GLU A 249 -11.30 8.18 4.86
CA GLU A 249 -12.68 8.67 4.72
C GLU A 249 -12.92 9.44 3.41
N TYR A 250 -11.88 9.98 2.78
CA TYR A 250 -11.95 10.63 1.46
C TYR A 250 -12.65 9.76 0.39
N VAL A 251 -12.72 8.44 0.61
CA VAL A 251 -13.22 7.45 -0.33
C VAL A 251 -14.57 6.82 0.08
N VAL A 252 -14.94 6.89 1.36
CA VAL A 252 -16.03 6.08 1.94
C VAL A 252 -17.39 6.79 1.97
N LYS A 253 -17.52 8.05 1.49
CA LYS A 253 -18.85 8.69 1.42
C LYS A 253 -19.83 7.76 0.67
N PRO A 254 -20.85 7.20 1.35
CA PRO A 254 -21.79 6.33 0.68
C PRO A 254 -22.51 7.19 -0.34
N MET A 255 -22.60 6.73 -1.59
CA MET A 255 -23.69 7.18 -2.45
C MET A 255 -24.97 6.93 -1.64
N SER A 256 -25.64 8.00 -1.25
CA SER A 256 -26.96 7.91 -0.64
C SER A 256 -27.80 7.03 -1.56
N ARG A 257 -28.21 5.85 -1.08
CA ARG A 257 -29.23 5.04 -1.77
C ARG A 257 -30.42 5.98 -1.99
N MET A 258 -30.65 6.40 -3.24
CA MET A 258 -31.94 6.92 -3.65
C MET A 258 -32.92 5.79 -3.34
N ARG A 259 -33.71 5.98 -2.28
CA ARG A 259 -34.84 5.11 -1.98
C ARG A 259 -35.77 5.20 -3.20
N ALA A 260 -35.97 4.07 -3.86
CA ALA A 260 -37.11 3.87 -4.75
C ALA A 260 -38.41 3.89 -3.92
#